data_AF-A0A1I2N6K8-F1
#
_entry.id   AF-A0A1I2N6K8-F1
#
_cell.length_a   1.000
_cell.length_b   1.000
_cell.length_c   1.000
_cell.angle_alpha   90.00
_cell.angle_beta   90.00
_cell.angle_gamma   90.00
#
_symmetry.space_group_name_H-M   'P 1'
#
loop_
_entity.id
_entity.type
_entity.pdbx_description
1 polymer ?
#
loop_
_entity_poly.entity_id
_entity_poly.type
_entity_poly.pdbx_seq_one_letter_code
_entity_poly.pdbx_strand_id
1 'polypeptide(L)'
;MKRANKKGKKIIGWLLFLAAIGLCCVQGVYFLLENNYSVEYIDNRLFYVINLLIIVFMTLTIFLLLTIEKKWKIIISSFAAALILLQAGLMINHSYETKQVISFSPELNHQLVIKEDSDTSQAAYYRTRYGLFVRPKEDLPYQTSGDYKVKWLEKDIAAVTYEATDRTLHQYIGTYGARDGGISYSYVASMTRGQWKGETAQVTNSSEGIVIEHKGETEHYTHENMVQFGTLALVLMENNEAKWTIALNENFESNSNAPEPPAGEITLYKATMEKNDPISLEYISATD
;
A
#
# COMPACT_ATOMS: atom_id res chain seq x y z
N MET A 1 35.68 36.49 15.55
CA MET A 1 34.34 35.85 15.64
C MET A 1 33.28 36.34 14.62
N LYS A 2 33.04 37.65 14.41
CA LYS A 2 31.96 38.15 13.51
C LYS A 2 32.07 37.72 12.02
N ARG A 3 33.29 37.53 11.49
CA ARG A 3 33.55 37.16 10.08
C ARG A 3 33.22 35.69 9.76
N ALA A 4 33.47 34.78 10.70
CA ALA A 4 33.17 33.35 10.56
C ALA A 4 31.66 33.08 10.54
N ASN A 5 30.90 33.79 11.39
CA ASN A 5 29.44 33.71 11.44
C ASN A 5 28.79 34.21 10.12
N LYS A 6 29.35 35.24 9.48
CA LYS A 6 28.87 35.75 8.18
C LYS A 6 29.14 34.78 7.02
N LYS A 7 30.26 34.03 7.05
CA LYS A 7 30.54 32.96 6.08
C LYS A 7 29.59 31.78 6.26
N GLY A 8 29.37 31.32 7.49
CA GLY A 8 28.45 30.21 7.80
C GLY A 8 27.00 30.49 7.35
N LYS A 9 26.49 31.69 7.64
CA LYS A 9 25.15 32.12 7.17
C LYS A 9 24.99 32.07 5.65
N LYS A 10 26.04 32.48 4.90
CA LYS A 10 26.02 32.42 3.44
C LYS A 10 26.00 30.97 2.92
N ILE A 11 26.80 30.09 3.53
CA ILE A 11 26.82 28.67 3.15
C ILE A 11 25.44 28.03 3.37
N ILE A 12 24.84 28.24 4.55
CA ILE A 12 23.50 27.72 4.87
C ILE A 12 22.45 28.28 3.90
N GLY A 13 22.49 29.59 3.60
CA GLY A 13 21.57 30.21 2.65
C GLY A 13 21.66 29.58 1.25
N TRP A 14 22.87 29.30 0.75
CA TRP A 14 23.03 28.62 -0.53
C TRP A 14 22.57 27.16 -0.51
N LEU A 15 22.80 26.44 0.59
CA LEU A 15 22.30 25.06 0.74
C LEU A 15 20.76 25.02 0.71
N LEU A 16 20.10 25.92 1.44
CA LEU A 16 18.63 26.03 1.43
C LEU A 16 18.10 26.42 0.05
N PHE A 17 18.80 27.30 -0.67
CA PHE A 17 18.43 27.67 -2.03
C PHE A 17 18.49 26.47 -2.99
N LEU A 18 19.60 25.72 -2.94
CA LEU A 18 19.77 24.51 -3.77
C LEU A 18 18.72 23.45 -3.42
N ALA A 19 18.41 23.28 -2.13
CA ALA A 19 17.35 22.37 -1.70
C ALA A 19 15.97 22.81 -2.24
N ALA A 20 15.65 24.11 -2.18
CA ALA A 20 14.40 24.64 -2.74
C ALA A 20 14.31 24.41 -4.25
N ILE A 21 15.39 24.64 -5.00
CA ILE A 21 15.46 24.34 -6.43
C ILE A 21 15.23 22.85 -6.68
N GLY A 22 15.87 21.97 -5.92
CA GLY A 22 15.68 20.52 -6.03
C GLY A 22 14.21 20.11 -5.84
N LEU A 23 13.55 20.66 -4.82
CA LEU A 23 12.13 20.43 -4.57
C LEU A 23 11.24 21.00 -5.70
N CYS A 24 11.55 22.17 -6.24
CA CYS A 24 10.86 22.71 -7.42
C CYS A 24 11.02 21.79 -8.64
N CYS A 25 12.20 21.20 -8.85
CA CYS A 25 12.41 20.23 -9.91
C CYS A 25 11.56 18.97 -9.69
N VAL A 26 11.44 18.48 -8.44
CA VAL A 26 10.54 17.34 -8.12
C VAL A 26 9.10 17.68 -8.46
N GLN A 27 8.62 18.87 -8.13
CA GLN A 27 7.27 19.34 -8.52
C GLN A 27 7.10 19.46 -10.03
N GLY A 28 8.11 19.97 -10.74
CA GLY A 28 8.11 20.03 -12.20
C GLY A 28 8.03 18.63 -12.83
N VAL A 29 8.79 17.67 -12.31
CA VAL A 29 8.72 16.26 -12.75
C VAL A 29 7.34 15.66 -12.44
N TYR A 30 6.77 15.94 -11.26
CA TYR A 30 5.42 15.51 -10.91
C TYR A 30 4.39 15.98 -11.96
N PHE A 31 4.33 17.27 -12.27
CA PHE A 31 3.39 17.79 -13.27
C PHE A 31 3.59 17.16 -14.67
N LEU A 32 4.84 16.88 -15.06
CA LEU A 32 5.13 16.18 -16.31
C LEU A 32 4.64 14.72 -16.30
N LEU A 33 4.76 14.03 -15.17
CA LEU A 33 4.34 12.63 -15.02
C LEU A 33 2.82 12.49 -14.88
N GLU A 34 2.19 13.37 -14.10
CA GLU A 34 0.74 13.44 -13.92
C GLU A 34 0.04 13.63 -15.27
N ASN A 35 0.47 14.63 -16.04
CA ASN A 35 -0.13 14.94 -17.34
C ASN A 35 0.04 13.82 -18.38
N ASN A 36 1.17 13.11 -18.38
CA ASN A 36 1.50 12.14 -19.43
C ASN A 36 1.15 10.69 -19.07
N TYR A 37 1.08 10.36 -17.77
CA TYR A 37 0.99 8.97 -17.31
C TYR A 37 -0.07 8.74 -16.23
N SER A 38 -0.87 9.76 -15.87
CA SER A 38 -1.88 9.70 -14.81
C SER A 38 -1.30 9.20 -13.50
N VAL A 39 -0.16 9.77 -13.16
CA VAL A 39 0.64 9.42 -11.99
C VAL A 39 0.34 10.39 -10.86
N GLU A 40 0.22 9.87 -9.65
CA GLU A 40 -0.02 10.64 -8.44
C GLU A 40 1.10 10.41 -7.43
N TYR A 41 1.19 11.27 -6.41
CA TYR A 41 2.01 10.97 -5.24
C TYR A 41 1.46 9.76 -4.49
N ILE A 42 2.36 8.99 -3.85
CA ILE A 42 1.97 7.91 -2.93
C ILE A 42 1.03 8.41 -1.82
N ASP A 43 1.34 9.58 -1.29
CA ASP A 43 0.55 10.30 -0.30
C ASP A 43 0.20 11.67 -0.90
N ASN A 44 -1.08 11.96 -1.10
CA ASN A 44 -1.52 13.21 -1.73
C ASN A 44 -1.07 14.45 -0.94
N ARG A 45 -0.82 14.30 0.37
CA ARG A 45 -0.31 15.37 1.22
C ARG A 45 1.11 15.78 0.86
N LEU A 46 1.90 14.91 0.23
CA LEU A 46 3.28 15.22 -0.17
C LEU A 46 3.35 16.39 -1.13
N PHE A 47 2.36 16.55 -2.02
CA PHE A 47 2.29 17.71 -2.91
C PHE A 47 2.35 19.02 -2.11
N TYR A 48 1.47 19.14 -1.11
CA TYR A 48 1.38 20.32 -0.26
C TYR A 48 2.59 20.47 0.68
N VAL A 49 3.09 19.38 1.26
CA VAL A 49 4.27 19.39 2.14
C VAL A 49 5.52 19.86 1.39
N ILE A 50 5.74 19.37 0.18
CA ILE A 50 6.87 19.79 -0.66
C ILE A 50 6.74 21.29 -0.99
N ASN A 51 5.54 21.76 -1.34
CA ASN A 51 5.29 23.18 -1.60
C ASN A 51 5.55 24.06 -0.35
N LEU A 52 5.14 23.60 0.82
CA LEU A 52 5.44 24.26 2.10
C LEU A 52 6.94 24.37 2.34
N LEU A 53 7.70 23.28 2.12
CA LEU A 53 9.16 23.28 2.26
C LEU A 53 9.83 24.25 1.28
N ILE A 54 9.37 24.31 0.03
CA ILE A 54 9.85 25.29 -0.96
C ILE A 54 9.67 26.72 -0.44
N ILE A 55 8.47 27.07 0.04
CA ILE A 55 8.17 28.41 0.56
C ILE A 55 9.08 28.76 1.75
N VAL A 56 9.24 27.83 2.70
CA VAL A 56 10.08 28.02 3.89
C VAL A 56 11.54 28.20 3.49
N PHE A 57 12.09 27.31 2.65
CA PHE A 57 13.49 27.37 2.23
C PHE A 57 13.80 28.61 1.40
N MET A 58 12.90 29.02 0.51
CA MET A 58 13.03 30.27 -0.24
C MET A 58 13.02 31.49 0.68
N THR A 59 12.10 31.54 1.63
CA THR A 59 12.00 32.66 2.60
C THR A 59 13.27 32.77 3.45
N LEU A 60 13.76 31.64 3.98
CA LEU A 60 15.00 31.61 4.77
C LEU A 60 16.22 31.98 3.93
N THR A 61 16.30 31.51 2.68
CA THR A 61 17.36 31.87 1.73
C THR A 61 17.42 33.38 1.54
N ILE A 62 16.28 34.00 1.27
CA ILE A 62 16.14 35.45 1.07
C ILE A 62 16.67 36.20 2.31
N PHE A 63 16.30 35.77 3.52
CA PHE A 63 16.74 36.43 4.76
C PHE A 63 18.21 36.20 5.11
N LEU A 64 18.82 35.10 4.66
CA LEU A 64 20.22 34.78 4.95
C LEU A 64 21.19 35.36 3.92
N LEU A 65 20.82 35.41 2.64
CA LEU A 65 21.69 35.83 1.55
C LEU A 65 21.56 37.32 1.22
N LEU A 66 20.36 37.90 1.37
CA LEU A 66 20.09 39.28 1.00
C LEU A 66 20.03 40.20 2.22
N THR A 67 20.63 41.38 2.11
CA THR A 67 20.49 42.46 3.09
C THR A 67 19.22 43.25 2.82
N ILE A 68 18.16 42.89 3.53
CA ILE A 68 16.82 43.46 3.35
C ILE A 68 16.46 44.37 4.52
N GLU A 69 15.82 45.51 4.21
CA GLU A 69 15.30 46.45 5.21
C GLU A 69 14.17 45.82 6.04
N LYS A 70 13.96 46.32 7.26
CA LYS A 70 12.96 45.77 8.19
C LYS A 70 11.55 45.73 7.60
N LYS A 71 11.14 46.76 6.84
CA LYS A 71 9.81 46.82 6.19
C LYS A 71 9.58 45.65 5.22
N TRP A 72 10.56 45.36 4.37
CA TRP A 72 10.47 44.30 3.36
C TRP A 72 10.52 42.91 4.00
N LYS A 73 11.24 42.73 5.11
CA LYS A 73 11.20 41.47 5.87
C LYS A 73 9.80 41.17 6.40
N ILE A 74 9.11 42.18 6.93
CA ILE A 74 7.73 42.01 7.41
C ILE A 74 6.80 41.63 6.25
N ILE A 75 6.92 42.31 5.11
CA ILE A 75 6.12 42.02 3.91
C ILE A 75 6.36 40.58 3.42
N ILE A 76 7.62 40.17 3.25
CA ILE A 76 7.99 38.83 2.79
C ILE A 76 7.49 37.77 3.78
N SER A 77 7.68 37.96 5.09
CA SER A 77 7.19 37.04 6.10
C SER A 77 5.66 36.93 6.08
N SER A 78 4.95 38.05 5.94
CA SER A 78 3.48 38.05 5.87
C SER A 78 2.98 37.32 4.63
N PHE A 79 3.63 37.53 3.49
CA PHE A 79 3.29 36.85 2.25
C PHE A 79 3.56 35.34 2.33
N ALA A 80 4.73 34.95 2.85
CA ALA A 80 5.07 33.55 3.06
C ALA A 80 4.09 32.87 4.04
N ALA A 81 3.69 33.56 5.12
CA ALA A 81 2.70 33.06 6.06
C ALA A 81 1.34 32.83 5.39
N ALA A 82 0.88 33.76 4.53
CA ALA A 82 -0.36 33.59 3.78
C ALA A 82 -0.30 32.38 2.83
N LEU A 83 0.81 32.17 2.12
CA LEU A 83 1.01 31.00 1.27
C LEU A 83 1.04 29.70 2.06
N ILE A 84 1.68 29.69 3.23
CA ILE A 84 1.73 28.51 4.12
C ILE A 84 0.32 28.16 4.59
N LEU A 85 -0.46 29.15 5.03
CA LEU A 85 -1.86 28.94 5.45
C LEU A 85 -2.72 28.42 4.30
N LEU A 86 -2.53 28.95 3.09
CA LEU A 86 -3.23 28.47 1.90
C LEU A 86 -2.91 26.99 1.60
N GLN A 87 -1.63 26.62 1.58
CA GLN A 87 -1.21 25.23 1.33
C GLN A 87 -1.71 24.27 2.42
N ALA A 88 -1.68 24.70 3.69
CA ALA A 88 -2.23 23.91 4.80
C ALA A 88 -3.75 23.72 4.66
N GLY A 89 -4.48 24.78 4.31
CA GLY A 89 -5.92 24.71 4.07
C GLY A 89 -6.29 23.78 2.92
N LEU A 90 -5.58 23.86 1.79
CA LEU A 90 -5.79 22.97 0.65
C LEU A 90 -5.47 21.51 0.99
N MET A 91 -4.39 21.26 1.74
CA MET A 91 -4.03 19.91 2.21
C MET A 91 -5.13 19.28 3.08
N ILE A 92 -5.69 20.08 3.99
CA ILE A 92 -6.79 19.65 4.85
C ILE A 92 -8.04 19.35 4.02
N ASN A 93 -8.41 20.24 3.10
CA ASN A 93 -9.55 20.04 2.21
C ASN A 93 -9.42 18.75 1.39
N HIS A 94 -8.26 18.54 0.75
CA HIS A 94 -8.01 17.33 -0.03
C HIS A 94 -8.04 16.06 0.85
N SER A 95 -7.56 16.13 2.09
CA SER A 95 -7.62 15.00 3.02
C SER A 95 -9.07 14.65 3.46
N TYR A 96 -10.01 15.60 3.33
CA TYR A 96 -11.43 15.32 3.50
C TYR A 96 -12.04 14.69 2.24
N GLU A 97 -11.63 15.13 1.05
CA GLU A 97 -12.10 14.60 -0.25
C GLU A 97 -11.56 13.19 -0.54
N THR A 98 -10.35 12.88 -0.10
CA THR A 98 -9.70 11.60 -0.38
C THR A 98 -9.10 11.00 0.89
N LYS A 99 -9.64 9.87 1.33
CA LYS A 99 -8.99 9.02 2.34
C LYS A 99 -7.95 8.15 1.67
N GLN A 100 -6.88 7.84 2.40
CA GLN A 100 -5.80 7.03 1.85
C GLN A 100 -5.18 6.14 2.91
N VAL A 101 -4.83 4.93 2.50
CA VAL A 101 -4.14 3.93 3.31
C VAL A 101 -2.84 3.60 2.63
N ILE A 102 -1.75 3.82 3.37
CA ILE A 102 -0.39 3.53 2.91
C ILE A 102 0.23 2.58 3.91
N SER A 103 0.72 1.45 3.42
CA SER A 103 1.44 0.47 4.23
C SER A 103 2.68 -0.01 3.50
N PHE A 104 3.78 -0.16 4.22
CA PHE A 104 5.05 -0.64 3.69
C PHE A 104 5.24 -2.10 4.09
N SER A 105 5.75 -2.91 3.17
CA SER A 105 6.18 -4.27 3.47
C SER A 105 7.23 -4.29 4.58
N PRO A 106 7.40 -5.38 5.34
CA PRO A 106 8.41 -5.50 6.39
C PRO A 106 9.83 -5.05 5.97
N GLU A 107 10.23 -5.37 4.73
CA GLU A 107 11.55 -5.01 4.17
C GLU A 107 11.56 -3.67 3.42
N LEU A 108 10.44 -2.95 3.39
CA LEU A 108 10.23 -1.68 2.68
C LEU A 108 10.39 -1.74 1.14
N ASN A 109 10.50 -2.93 0.56
CA ASN A 109 10.61 -3.15 -0.88
C ASN A 109 9.28 -2.92 -1.63
N HIS A 110 8.16 -3.13 -0.95
CA HIS A 110 6.81 -2.97 -1.50
C HIS A 110 5.96 -2.02 -0.67
N GLN A 111 4.99 -1.42 -1.35
CA GLN A 111 4.13 -0.37 -0.81
C GLN A 111 2.71 -0.67 -1.28
N LEU A 112 1.81 -0.86 -0.32
CA LEU A 112 0.38 -0.92 -0.54
C LEU A 112 -0.19 0.48 -0.41
N VAL A 113 -0.92 0.91 -1.44
CA VAL A 113 -1.56 2.23 -1.48
C VAL A 113 -3.00 2.04 -1.93
N ILE A 114 -3.94 2.48 -1.10
CA ILE A 114 -5.36 2.56 -1.42
C ILE A 114 -5.77 4.02 -1.26
N LYS A 115 -6.53 4.52 -2.22
CA LYS A 115 -7.17 5.83 -2.14
C LYS A 115 -8.66 5.66 -2.33
N GLU A 116 -9.42 6.28 -1.44
CA GLU A 116 -10.87 6.27 -1.41
C GLU A 116 -11.37 7.70 -1.61
N ASP A 117 -12.26 7.85 -2.57
CA ASP A 117 -13.02 9.07 -2.77
C ASP A 117 -14.15 9.13 -1.72
N SER A 118 -14.14 10.17 -0.90
CA SER A 118 -15.05 10.31 0.25
C SER A 118 -16.51 10.54 -0.15
N ASP A 119 -16.78 11.03 -1.36
CA ASP A 119 -18.14 11.33 -1.83
C ASP A 119 -18.83 10.08 -2.40
N THR A 120 -18.05 9.25 -3.09
CA THR A 120 -18.55 8.04 -3.77
C THR A 120 -18.30 6.75 -2.99
N SER A 121 -17.47 6.81 -1.93
CA SER A 121 -16.96 5.63 -1.21
C SER A 121 -16.25 4.62 -2.13
N GLN A 122 -15.84 5.03 -3.33
CA GLN A 122 -15.10 4.17 -4.24
C GLN A 122 -13.62 4.21 -3.89
N ALA A 123 -13.05 3.03 -3.64
CA ALA A 123 -11.64 2.86 -3.37
C ALA A 123 -10.92 2.26 -4.58
N ALA A 124 -9.67 2.67 -4.78
CA ALA A 124 -8.80 2.13 -5.81
C ALA A 124 -7.45 1.73 -5.24
N TYR A 125 -6.93 0.61 -5.72
CA TYR A 125 -5.58 0.14 -5.44
C TYR A 125 -4.58 0.76 -6.42
N TYR A 126 -3.50 1.28 -5.87
CA TYR A 126 -2.43 1.95 -6.59
C TYR A 126 -1.14 1.14 -6.51
N ARG A 127 -0.38 1.09 -7.62
CA ARG A 127 0.97 0.52 -7.65
C ARG A 127 2.03 1.58 -7.83
N THR A 128 3.13 1.42 -7.11
CA THR A 128 4.35 2.22 -7.28
C THR A 128 4.93 2.01 -8.67
N ARG A 129 5.27 3.10 -9.36
CA ARG A 129 5.93 3.05 -10.68
C ARG A 129 7.27 3.77 -10.69
N TYR A 130 7.39 4.89 -9.98
CA TYR A 130 8.60 5.70 -9.92
C TYR A 130 8.85 6.26 -8.51
N GLY A 131 9.46 5.48 -7.62
CA GLY A 131 9.81 5.96 -6.27
C GLY A 131 8.60 6.43 -5.47
N LEU A 132 8.45 7.74 -5.28
CA LEU A 132 7.33 8.37 -4.52
C LEU A 132 6.02 8.47 -5.31
N PHE A 133 5.99 7.92 -6.52
CA PHE A 133 4.90 8.07 -7.45
C PHE A 133 4.19 6.74 -7.73
N VAL A 134 2.86 6.82 -7.75
CA VAL A 134 1.94 5.69 -7.91
C VAL A 134 0.97 5.92 -9.06
N ARG A 135 0.36 4.85 -9.55
CA ARG A 135 -0.68 4.89 -10.57
C ARG A 135 -1.84 3.98 -10.18
N PRO A 136 -3.11 4.35 -10.44
CA PRO A 136 -4.23 3.45 -10.22
C PRO A 136 -4.03 2.19 -11.05
N LYS A 137 -4.27 1.03 -10.43
CA LYS A 137 -4.18 -0.28 -11.07
C LYS A 137 -5.57 -0.88 -11.26
N GLU A 138 -6.35 -0.94 -10.19
CA GLU A 138 -7.70 -1.51 -10.19
C GLU A 138 -8.54 -0.91 -9.07
N ASP A 139 -9.83 -0.81 -9.31
CA ASP A 139 -10.81 -0.40 -8.31
C ASP A 139 -11.11 -1.57 -7.37
N LEU A 140 -11.33 -1.27 -6.09
CA LEU A 140 -11.89 -2.26 -5.18
C LEU A 140 -13.33 -2.55 -5.64
N PRO A 141 -13.74 -3.82 -5.64
CA PRO A 141 -15.02 -4.22 -6.22
C PRO A 141 -16.25 -3.70 -5.46
N TYR A 142 -16.07 -3.28 -4.20
CA TYR A 142 -17.14 -2.82 -3.33
C TYR A 142 -16.83 -1.44 -2.77
N GLN A 143 -17.86 -0.61 -2.67
CA GLN A 143 -17.79 0.69 -2.02
C GLN A 143 -17.53 0.51 -0.53
N THR A 144 -16.60 1.29 0.02
CA THR A 144 -16.01 1.08 1.33
C THR A 144 -16.61 2.00 2.39
N SER A 145 -16.65 1.55 3.64
CA SER A 145 -17.05 2.38 4.78
C SER A 145 -15.96 3.37 5.24
N GLY A 146 -14.72 3.22 4.76
CA GLY A 146 -13.58 4.07 5.11
C GLY A 146 -12.56 3.43 6.03
N ASP A 147 -12.91 2.34 6.71
CA ASP A 147 -12.03 1.66 7.64
C ASP A 147 -11.33 0.48 6.97
N TYR A 148 -10.00 0.46 7.09
CA TYR A 148 -9.15 -0.57 6.51
C TYR A 148 -8.21 -1.14 7.54
N LYS A 149 -8.09 -2.47 7.52
CA LYS A 149 -7.05 -3.19 8.24
C LYS A 149 -6.10 -3.82 7.24
N VAL A 150 -4.84 -3.42 7.31
CA VAL A 150 -3.77 -3.97 6.47
C VAL A 150 -2.90 -4.92 7.27
N LYS A 151 -2.70 -6.13 6.76
CA LYS A 151 -1.73 -7.11 7.27
C LYS A 151 -0.86 -7.59 6.13
N TRP A 152 0.46 -7.46 6.27
CA TRP A 152 1.40 -8.16 5.40
C TRP A 152 1.47 -9.61 5.83
N LEU A 153 1.02 -10.52 4.96
CA LEU A 153 1.07 -11.97 5.16
C LEU A 153 2.46 -12.50 4.82
N GLU A 154 3.07 -11.88 3.81
CA GLU A 154 4.45 -12.10 3.40
C GLU A 154 5.09 -10.76 3.00
N LYS A 155 6.39 -10.75 2.73
CA LYS A 155 7.06 -9.53 2.25
C LYS A 155 6.45 -8.94 0.97
N ASP A 156 5.80 -9.78 0.16
CA ASP A 156 5.21 -9.43 -1.13
C ASP A 156 3.70 -9.72 -1.23
N ILE A 157 3.02 -9.95 -0.09
CA ILE A 157 1.58 -10.19 -0.02
C ILE A 157 0.97 -9.35 1.10
N ALA A 158 0.15 -8.37 0.73
CA ALA A 158 -0.60 -7.53 1.67
C ALA A 158 -2.10 -7.84 1.59
N ALA A 159 -2.68 -8.30 2.70
CA ALA A 159 -4.12 -8.46 2.86
C ALA A 159 -4.73 -7.17 3.40
N VAL A 160 -5.75 -6.68 2.72
CA VAL A 160 -6.52 -5.49 3.07
C VAL A 160 -7.92 -5.95 3.40
N THR A 161 -8.27 -5.97 4.68
CA THR A 161 -9.64 -6.22 5.11
C THR A 161 -10.36 -4.90 5.27
N TYR A 162 -11.58 -4.81 4.73
CA TYR A 162 -12.43 -3.63 4.86
C TYR A 162 -13.89 -4.04 4.92
N GLU A 163 -14.71 -3.15 5.47
CA GLU A 163 -16.16 -3.28 5.47
C GLU A 163 -16.72 -2.44 4.32
N ALA A 164 -17.64 -3.01 3.54
CA ALA A 164 -18.37 -2.27 2.52
C ALA A 164 -19.49 -1.41 3.11
N THR A 165 -20.06 -0.51 2.32
CA THR A 165 -21.17 0.36 2.74
C THR A 165 -22.42 -0.42 3.16
N ASP A 166 -22.60 -1.64 2.66
CA ASP A 166 -23.69 -2.56 3.03
C ASP A 166 -23.37 -3.43 4.27
N ARG A 167 -22.23 -3.18 4.93
CA ARG A 167 -21.70 -3.88 6.10
C ARG A 167 -21.18 -5.30 5.86
N THR A 168 -21.00 -5.68 4.59
CA THR A 168 -20.35 -6.95 4.26
C THR A 168 -18.82 -6.80 4.38
N LEU A 169 -18.16 -7.87 4.85
CA LEU A 169 -16.72 -7.89 5.03
C LEU A 169 -16.04 -8.37 3.75
N HIS A 170 -15.04 -7.63 3.26
CA HIS A 170 -14.27 -8.02 2.08
C HIS A 170 -12.77 -7.97 2.33
N GLN A 171 -12.04 -8.70 1.49
CA GLN A 171 -10.59 -8.64 1.43
C GLN A 171 -10.12 -8.35 0.00
N TYR A 172 -9.17 -7.43 -0.10
CA TYR A 172 -8.40 -7.18 -1.30
C TYR A 172 -6.95 -7.57 -1.02
N ILE A 173 -6.32 -8.33 -1.93
CA ILE A 173 -4.95 -8.79 -1.73
C ILE A 173 -3.99 -8.12 -2.74
N GLY A 174 -3.10 -7.28 -2.23
CA GLY A 174 -2.00 -6.71 -2.98
C GLY A 174 -0.85 -7.70 -3.10
N THR A 175 -0.59 -8.20 -4.31
CA THR A 175 0.51 -9.13 -4.62
C THR A 175 1.61 -8.43 -5.41
N TYR A 176 2.88 -8.68 -5.07
CA TYR A 176 4.04 -7.98 -5.66
C TYR A 176 5.11 -8.90 -6.28
N GLY A 177 4.98 -10.22 -6.13
CA GLY A 177 5.91 -11.22 -6.67
C GLY A 177 5.22 -12.41 -7.36
N ALA A 178 5.98 -13.48 -7.56
CA ALA A 178 5.52 -14.78 -8.06
C ALA A 178 6.40 -15.90 -7.45
N ARG A 179 5.85 -17.11 -7.27
CA ARG A 179 6.64 -18.28 -6.79
C ARG A 179 7.19 -19.14 -7.93
N ASP A 180 6.61 -19.05 -9.12
CA ASP A 180 7.00 -19.82 -10.32
C ASP A 180 7.82 -19.01 -11.34
N GLY A 181 8.51 -17.96 -10.87
CA GLY A 181 9.31 -17.08 -11.75
C GLY A 181 8.48 -16.22 -12.72
N GLY A 182 7.15 -16.28 -12.67
CA GLY A 182 6.24 -15.41 -13.43
C GLY A 182 6.15 -15.70 -14.93
N ILE A 183 6.63 -16.87 -15.38
CA ILE A 183 6.64 -17.27 -16.81
C ILE A 183 5.33 -17.99 -17.20
N SER A 184 4.66 -18.64 -16.24
CA SER A 184 3.38 -19.32 -16.42
C SER A 184 2.30 -18.74 -15.53
N TYR A 185 1.06 -18.69 -16.01
CA TYR A 185 -0.09 -18.38 -15.15
C TYR A 185 -0.44 -19.63 -14.35
N SER A 186 -0.13 -19.61 -13.05
CA SER A 186 -0.47 -20.69 -12.14
C SER A 186 -1.60 -20.30 -11.21
N TYR A 187 -2.50 -21.25 -10.94
CA TYR A 187 -3.63 -21.07 -10.04
C TYR A 187 -3.25 -21.52 -8.63
N VAL A 188 -3.45 -20.65 -7.65
CA VAL A 188 -3.10 -20.91 -6.24
C VAL A 188 -3.82 -22.17 -5.76
N ALA A 189 -5.12 -22.30 -6.06
CA ALA A 189 -5.89 -23.49 -5.72
C ALA A 189 -5.34 -24.79 -6.35
N SER A 190 -4.72 -24.71 -7.54
CA SER A 190 -4.09 -25.89 -8.16
C SER A 190 -2.75 -26.22 -7.52
N MET A 191 -1.97 -25.20 -7.16
CA MET A 191 -0.66 -25.35 -6.54
C MET A 191 -0.72 -25.88 -5.10
N THR A 192 -1.79 -25.57 -4.37
CA THR A 192 -1.96 -25.94 -2.96
C THR A 192 -2.80 -27.21 -2.77
N ARG A 193 -2.96 -28.07 -3.80
CA ARG A 193 -3.65 -29.36 -3.65
C ARG A 193 -3.00 -30.22 -2.56
N GLY A 194 -3.83 -30.91 -1.78
CA GLY A 194 -3.41 -31.75 -0.67
C GLY A 194 -3.90 -31.25 0.69
N GLN A 195 -3.36 -31.84 1.74
CA GLN A 195 -3.64 -31.50 3.13
C GLN A 195 -2.48 -30.68 3.71
N TRP A 196 -2.84 -29.55 4.31
CA TRP A 196 -1.94 -28.61 4.96
C TRP A 196 -2.36 -28.43 6.40
N LYS A 197 -1.43 -28.44 7.35
CA LYS A 197 -1.74 -28.34 8.77
C LYS A 197 -0.80 -27.42 9.49
N GLY A 198 -1.36 -26.63 10.40
CA GLY A 198 -0.64 -25.83 11.37
C GLY A 198 -1.08 -26.18 12.78
N GLU A 199 -0.69 -25.34 13.72
CA GLU A 199 -0.94 -25.56 15.14
C GLU A 199 -2.43 -25.60 15.50
N THR A 200 -3.24 -24.76 14.84
CA THR A 200 -4.67 -24.55 15.20
C THR A 200 -5.64 -24.70 14.05
N ALA A 201 -5.14 -24.99 12.84
CA ALA A 201 -5.96 -25.12 11.64
C ALA A 201 -5.43 -26.22 10.70
N GLN A 202 -6.33 -26.77 9.90
CA GLN A 202 -6.02 -27.67 8.79
C GLN A 202 -6.80 -27.21 7.54
N VAL A 203 -6.15 -27.26 6.40
CA VAL A 203 -6.71 -26.95 5.09
C VAL A 203 -6.60 -28.20 4.22
N THR A 204 -7.72 -28.69 3.73
CA THR A 204 -7.78 -29.80 2.77
C THR A 204 -8.26 -29.26 1.44
N ASN A 205 -7.41 -29.30 0.41
CA ASN A 205 -7.73 -28.84 -0.93
C ASN A 205 -7.79 -30.04 -1.89
N SER A 206 -8.97 -30.30 -2.44
CA SER A 206 -9.25 -31.42 -3.35
C SER A 206 -9.91 -30.94 -4.65
N SER A 207 -10.29 -31.86 -5.53
CA SER A 207 -11.05 -31.53 -6.73
C SER A 207 -12.45 -30.99 -6.45
N GLU A 208 -13.01 -31.22 -5.26
CA GLU A 208 -14.35 -30.76 -4.88
C GLU A 208 -14.33 -29.33 -4.33
N GLY A 209 -13.18 -28.88 -3.83
CA GLY A 209 -13.01 -27.55 -3.24
C GLY A 209 -12.02 -27.56 -2.08
N ILE A 210 -12.16 -26.56 -1.21
CA ILE A 210 -11.31 -26.37 -0.04
C ILE A 210 -12.14 -26.52 1.23
N VAL A 211 -11.65 -27.33 2.15
CA VAL A 211 -12.21 -27.50 3.50
C VAL A 211 -11.24 -26.91 4.50
N ILE A 212 -11.74 -26.03 5.37
CA ILE A 212 -10.98 -25.46 6.49
C ILE A 212 -11.52 -26.03 7.78
N GLU A 213 -10.63 -26.62 8.59
CA GLU A 213 -10.90 -26.97 9.97
C GLU A 213 -10.13 -26.02 10.87
N HIS A 214 -10.82 -25.26 11.72
CA HIS A 214 -10.18 -24.33 12.65
C HIS A 214 -10.94 -24.30 13.97
N LYS A 215 -10.23 -24.62 15.07
CA LYS A 215 -10.79 -24.68 16.44
C LYS A 215 -12.06 -25.54 16.59
N GLY A 216 -12.17 -26.61 15.80
CA GLY A 216 -13.30 -27.56 15.85
C GLY A 216 -14.51 -27.17 15.00
N GLU A 217 -14.44 -26.06 14.28
CA GLU A 217 -15.39 -25.69 13.23
C GLU A 217 -14.84 -26.13 11.87
N THR A 218 -15.73 -26.62 11.00
CA THR A 218 -15.40 -27.06 9.64
C THR A 218 -16.21 -26.25 8.64
N GLU A 219 -15.53 -25.63 7.69
CA GLU A 219 -16.10 -24.78 6.65
C GLU A 219 -15.74 -25.33 5.26
N HIS A 220 -16.70 -25.35 4.34
CA HIS A 220 -16.53 -25.92 2.99
C HIS A 220 -16.70 -24.84 1.92
N TYR A 221 -15.74 -24.78 1.00
CA TYR A 221 -15.68 -23.78 -0.06
C TYR A 221 -15.57 -24.46 -1.42
N THR A 222 -16.58 -24.25 -2.28
CA THR A 222 -16.53 -24.67 -3.68
C THR A 222 -15.76 -23.66 -4.52
N HIS A 223 -15.40 -24.02 -5.76
CA HIS A 223 -14.62 -23.15 -6.66
C HIS A 223 -15.29 -21.79 -6.94
N GLU A 224 -16.63 -21.72 -6.92
CA GLU A 224 -17.40 -20.48 -7.10
C GLU A 224 -17.23 -19.50 -5.93
N ASN A 225 -16.85 -20.01 -4.76
CA ASN A 225 -16.63 -19.25 -3.54
C ASN A 225 -15.18 -18.78 -3.41
N MET A 226 -14.37 -18.86 -4.47
CA MET A 226 -12.94 -18.55 -4.43
C MET A 226 -12.59 -17.41 -5.37
N VAL A 227 -11.83 -16.44 -4.88
CA VAL A 227 -11.34 -15.30 -5.67
C VAL A 227 -9.82 -15.27 -5.63
N GLN A 228 -9.20 -15.44 -6.81
CA GLN A 228 -7.75 -15.44 -6.93
C GLN A 228 -7.19 -14.01 -7.07
N PHE A 229 -6.10 -13.75 -6.36
CA PHE A 229 -5.35 -12.49 -6.43
C PHE A 229 -3.92 -12.74 -6.90
N GLY A 230 -3.63 -12.36 -8.15
CA GLY A 230 -2.34 -12.63 -8.78
C GLY A 230 -2.05 -14.14 -8.84
N THR A 231 -0.82 -14.53 -8.56
CA THR A 231 -0.38 -15.94 -8.50
C THR A 231 -0.01 -16.35 -7.07
N LEU A 232 -0.31 -15.51 -6.07
CA LEU A 232 0.20 -15.69 -4.69
C LEU A 232 -0.88 -15.88 -3.63
N ALA A 233 -2.13 -15.50 -3.89
CA ALA A 233 -3.18 -15.57 -2.89
C ALA A 233 -4.55 -15.95 -3.46
N LEU A 234 -5.36 -16.56 -2.59
CA LEU A 234 -6.73 -16.99 -2.82
C LEU A 234 -7.59 -16.57 -1.64
N VAL A 235 -8.68 -15.84 -1.89
CA VAL A 235 -9.67 -15.48 -0.87
C VAL A 235 -10.85 -16.44 -0.98
N LEU A 236 -11.27 -17.00 0.16
CA LEU A 236 -12.44 -17.85 0.30
C LEU A 236 -13.59 -17.02 0.85
N MET A 237 -14.71 -17.10 0.15
CA MET A 237 -15.91 -16.29 0.37
C MET A 237 -17.05 -17.18 0.88
N GLU A 238 -17.89 -16.63 1.75
CA GLU A 238 -19.16 -17.23 2.13
C GLU A 238 -20.24 -16.15 2.10
N ASN A 239 -21.36 -16.40 1.40
CA ASN A 239 -22.46 -15.42 1.27
C ASN A 239 -21.99 -14.02 0.81
N ASN A 240 -21.04 -13.99 -0.14
CA ASN A 240 -20.39 -12.79 -0.66
C ASN A 240 -19.47 -12.03 0.33
N GLU A 241 -19.17 -12.60 1.50
CA GLU A 241 -18.21 -12.04 2.46
C GLU A 241 -16.91 -12.83 2.48
N ALA A 242 -15.78 -12.14 2.63
CA ALA A 242 -14.48 -12.79 2.82
C ALA A 242 -14.41 -13.45 4.19
N LYS A 243 -13.95 -14.71 4.23
CA LYS A 243 -13.78 -15.48 5.48
C LYS A 243 -12.32 -15.82 5.75
N TRP A 244 -11.63 -16.29 4.71
CA TRP A 244 -10.25 -16.75 4.81
C TRP A 244 -9.45 -16.34 3.58
N THR A 245 -8.16 -16.08 3.78
CA THR A 245 -7.18 -15.95 2.70
C THR A 245 -6.14 -17.07 2.85
N ILE A 246 -5.86 -17.76 1.75
CA ILE A 246 -4.71 -18.65 1.61
C ILE A 246 -3.64 -17.90 0.80
N ALA A 247 -2.43 -17.80 1.33
CA ALA A 247 -1.30 -17.16 0.68
C ALA A 247 -0.10 -18.11 0.59
N LEU A 248 0.67 -18.01 -0.49
CA LEU A 248 1.89 -18.80 -0.70
C LEU A 248 3.08 -18.13 0.00
N ASN A 249 3.70 -18.81 0.96
CA ASN A 249 4.86 -18.28 1.68
C ASN A 249 6.07 -18.13 0.75
N GLU A 250 7.10 -17.39 1.15
CA GLU A 250 8.30 -17.20 0.34
C GLU A 250 8.99 -18.52 -0.02
N ASN A 251 9.02 -19.46 0.92
CA ASN A 251 9.61 -20.79 0.75
C ASN A 251 8.71 -21.79 0.00
N PHE A 252 7.55 -21.36 -0.49
CA PHE A 252 6.64 -22.25 -1.22
C PHE A 252 7.24 -22.63 -2.58
N GLU A 253 7.37 -23.93 -2.79
CA GLU A 253 7.88 -24.51 -4.03
C GLU A 253 6.84 -25.49 -4.56
N SER A 254 6.28 -25.18 -5.73
CA SER A 254 5.54 -26.18 -6.49
C SER A 254 5.70 -25.95 -7.98
N ASN A 255 5.85 -27.05 -8.69
CA ASN A 255 5.76 -27.07 -10.13
C ASN A 255 4.50 -27.87 -10.46
N SER A 256 3.48 -27.19 -10.99
CA SER A 256 2.19 -27.79 -11.37
C SER A 256 2.33 -28.94 -12.38
N ASN A 257 3.48 -29.06 -13.05
CA ASN A 257 3.81 -30.12 -14.00
C ASN A 257 4.78 -31.18 -13.44
N ALA A 258 5.28 -31.02 -12.22
CA ALA A 258 6.16 -32.01 -11.60
C ALA A 258 5.33 -33.02 -10.80
N PRO A 259 5.72 -34.32 -10.80
CA PRO A 259 5.08 -35.34 -9.99
C PRO A 259 5.41 -35.24 -8.49
N GLU A 260 6.29 -34.30 -8.12
CA GLU A 260 6.71 -34.08 -6.73
C GLU A 260 5.61 -33.33 -5.95
N PRO A 261 5.36 -33.71 -4.68
CA PRO A 261 4.43 -32.96 -3.84
C PRO A 261 4.94 -31.53 -3.64
N PRO A 262 4.04 -30.56 -3.42
CA PRO A 262 4.44 -29.21 -3.08
C PRO A 262 5.26 -29.21 -1.78
N ALA A 263 6.23 -28.31 -1.71
CA ALA A 263 7.09 -28.11 -0.55
C ALA A 263 7.00 -26.66 -0.03
N GLY A 264 7.50 -26.45 1.19
CA GLY A 264 7.38 -25.18 1.89
C GLY A 264 6.07 -25.04 2.64
N GLU A 265 5.64 -23.80 2.85
CA GLU A 265 4.50 -23.46 3.70
C GLU A 265 3.46 -22.64 2.94
N ILE A 266 2.22 -22.71 3.42
CA ILE A 266 1.17 -21.75 3.07
C ILE A 266 0.72 -21.02 4.34
N THR A 267 0.24 -19.80 4.16
CA THR A 267 -0.36 -19.01 5.25
C THR A 267 -1.87 -19.02 5.11
N LEU A 268 -2.57 -19.34 6.20
CA LEU A 268 -4.00 -19.16 6.35
C LEU A 268 -4.29 -17.92 7.21
N TYR A 269 -5.12 -17.01 6.71
CA TYR A 269 -5.44 -15.76 7.39
C TYR A 269 -6.94 -15.50 7.46
N LYS A 270 -7.48 -15.31 8.68
CA LYS A 270 -8.91 -15.02 8.87
C LYS A 270 -9.22 -13.57 8.48
N ALA A 271 -10.24 -13.40 7.64
CA ALA A 271 -10.83 -12.12 7.33
C ALA A 271 -11.59 -11.61 8.57
N THR A 272 -11.12 -10.52 9.16
CA THR A 272 -11.78 -9.82 10.27
C THR A 272 -11.15 -8.44 10.41
N MET A 273 -11.92 -7.47 10.94
CA MET A 273 -11.41 -6.16 11.35
C MET A 273 -10.70 -6.22 12.72
N GLU A 274 -10.89 -7.26 13.50
CA GLU A 274 -10.21 -7.47 14.79
C GLU A 274 -8.74 -7.83 14.61
N LYS A 275 -7.90 -7.56 15.60
CA LYS A 275 -6.49 -7.97 15.55
C LYS A 275 -6.37 -9.50 15.61
N ASN A 276 -5.74 -10.09 14.61
CA ASN A 276 -5.42 -11.51 14.53
C ASN A 276 -4.08 -11.71 13.80
N ASP A 277 -3.49 -12.89 14.00
CA ASP A 277 -2.26 -13.29 13.34
C ASP A 277 -2.52 -14.40 12.30
N PRO A 278 -1.69 -14.48 11.24
CA PRO A 278 -1.78 -15.55 10.26
C PRO A 278 -1.30 -16.87 10.85
N ILE A 279 -1.81 -17.99 10.33
CA ILE A 279 -1.47 -19.34 10.75
C ILE A 279 -0.63 -19.96 9.63
N SER A 280 0.62 -20.33 9.93
CA SER A 280 1.43 -21.07 8.96
C SER A 280 1.02 -22.55 8.95
N LEU A 281 0.95 -23.13 7.75
CA LEU A 281 0.55 -24.51 7.51
C LEU A 281 1.62 -25.21 6.67
N GLU A 282 1.97 -26.43 7.08
CA GLU A 282 2.90 -27.31 6.39
C GLU A 282 2.15 -28.42 5.64
N TYR A 283 2.71 -28.87 4.52
CA TYR A 283 2.15 -29.97 3.75
C TYR A 283 2.26 -31.31 4.51
N ILE A 284 1.17 -32.08 4.55
CA ILE A 284 1.13 -33.41 5.17
C ILE A 284 1.05 -34.52 4.12
N SER A 285 0.11 -34.40 3.19
CA SER A 285 -0.25 -35.50 2.31
C SER A 285 -1.04 -35.02 1.08
N ALA A 286 -1.06 -35.85 0.05
CA ALA A 286 -1.92 -35.63 -1.10
C ALA A 286 -3.39 -35.94 -0.74
N THR A 287 -4.30 -35.28 -1.44
CA THR A 287 -5.73 -35.58 -1.45
C THR A 287 -6.04 -36.40 -2.70
N ASP A 288 -6.92 -37.39 -2.56
CA ASP A 288 -7.42 -38.23 -3.67
C ASP A 288 -8.32 -37.42 -4.62
#